data_AF-A0A1V5Z143-F1
#
_entry.id   AF-A0A1V5Z143-F1
#
_cell.length_a   1.000
_cell.length_b   1.000
_cell.length_c   1.000
_cell.angle_alpha   90.00
_cell.angle_beta   90.00
_cell.angle_gamma   90.00
#
_symmetry.space_group_name_H-M   'P 1'
#
loop_
_entity.id
_entity.type
_entity.pdbx_description
1 polymer ?
#
loop_
_entity_poly.entity_id
_entity_poly.type
_entity_poly.pdbx_seq_one_letter_code
_entity_poly.pdbx_strand_id
1 'polypeptide(L)'
;MKAHSTCTGFVIFLLLLLGGMYAGAESSARTLKKNSDKSSSLSPMSDREKNYIRRAEEIMLSKSQKNVVFKVLQAMEDGCLCIEGVYDEEDEEIYFTGSVFFWIDATSRYTADDETFLKDLYWCGTYSYTTVKDMPKTVHRYSSDRALAVSLVRINFDLFDEEDEEDADDDSEEDDLEITGSGTGFFVTENGYLLTCRHVVEDAGAVAVLLPDEQVHAAKIIHTDKEKDLALLKVDGTFTPVTIGIPDEVQPGKTVFALGYPNPEIQGFAPKVTMGIISALTGMHDDENNYQIDAAVQPGNSGGPLFFTSGEVVGVISARVNDGYYAEATGSIAQKINYAVKMEAVLSFLREEPAAFRRLKRGTSSASSQEEAVRQITRSLALVVTLK
;
A
#
# COMPACT_ATOMS: atom_id res chain seq x y z
N MET A 1 -1.07 -23.78 -2.91
CA MET A 1 -1.72 -22.76 -3.76
C MET A 1 -0.75 -21.60 -3.91
N LYS A 2 -0.58 -21.11 -5.13
CA LYS A 2 0.26 -19.95 -5.48
C LYS A 2 -0.51 -18.67 -5.13
N ALA A 3 0.15 -17.68 -4.53
CA ALA A 3 -0.15 -16.25 -4.75
C ALA A 3 0.92 -15.36 -4.07
N HIS A 4 2.00 -15.05 -4.80
CA HIS A 4 2.58 -13.70 -4.84
C HIS A 4 3.58 -13.67 -6.01
N SER A 5 3.02 -13.42 -7.19
CA SER A 5 3.71 -12.94 -8.41
C SER A 5 2.83 -11.89 -9.09
N THR A 6 2.04 -11.15 -8.29
CA THR A 6 1.00 -10.23 -8.77
C THR A 6 1.28 -8.78 -8.39
N CYS A 7 2.15 -8.49 -7.42
CA CYS A 7 2.37 -7.11 -6.96
C CYS A 7 3.23 -6.29 -7.96
N THR A 8 4.33 -6.86 -8.48
CA THR A 8 5.19 -6.18 -9.48
C THR A 8 4.50 -6.02 -10.84
N GLY A 9 3.67 -6.99 -11.24
CA GLY A 9 2.92 -6.91 -12.50
C GLY A 9 1.78 -5.89 -12.48
N PHE A 10 1.24 -5.58 -11.29
CA PHE A 10 0.12 -4.66 -11.14
C PHE A 10 0.55 -3.19 -11.13
N VAL A 11 1.67 -2.84 -10.49
CA VAL A 11 2.25 -1.49 -10.57
C VAL A 11 2.60 -1.17 -12.03
N ILE A 12 3.23 -2.10 -12.74
CA ILE A 12 3.50 -1.98 -14.18
C ILE A 12 2.20 -1.87 -14.99
N PHE A 13 1.16 -2.66 -14.68
CA PHE A 13 -0.14 -2.58 -15.36
C PHE A 13 -0.88 -1.25 -15.12
N LEU A 14 -0.81 -0.70 -13.91
CA LEU A 14 -1.39 0.59 -13.55
C LEU A 14 -0.69 1.73 -14.31
N LEU A 15 0.65 1.71 -14.34
CA LEU A 15 1.46 2.67 -15.09
C LEU A 15 1.22 2.58 -16.61
N LEU A 16 1.10 1.36 -17.16
CA LEU A 16 0.76 1.14 -18.58
C LEU A 16 -0.65 1.63 -18.95
N LEU A 17 -1.64 1.47 -18.07
CA LEU A 17 -2.99 1.98 -18.30
C LEU A 17 -3.04 3.51 -18.22
N LEU A 18 -2.31 4.11 -17.28
CA LEU A 18 -2.30 5.56 -17.08
C LEU A 18 -1.51 6.31 -18.15
N GLY A 19 -0.40 5.76 -18.62
CA GLY A 19 0.32 6.28 -19.79
C GLY A 19 -0.57 6.31 -21.05
N GLY A 20 -1.44 5.30 -21.22
CA GLY A 20 -2.44 5.29 -22.31
C GLY A 20 -3.60 6.28 -22.13
N MET A 21 -3.93 6.68 -20.90
CA MET A 21 -5.02 7.62 -20.60
C MET A 21 -4.58 9.08 -20.70
N TYR A 22 -3.32 9.40 -20.38
CA TYR A 22 -2.76 10.75 -20.52
C TYR A 22 -2.30 11.04 -21.97
N ALA A 23 -1.85 10.04 -22.72
CA ALA A 23 -1.55 10.19 -24.15
C ALA A 23 -2.80 10.37 -25.05
N GLY A 24 -4.01 10.20 -24.51
CA GLY A 24 -5.27 10.17 -25.26
C GLY A 24 -5.94 11.51 -25.55
N ALA A 25 -5.33 12.65 -25.21
CA ALA A 25 -5.92 13.97 -25.45
C ALA A 25 -5.58 14.60 -26.81
N GLU A 26 -4.67 14.01 -27.60
CA GLU A 26 -4.44 14.43 -28.98
C GLU A 26 -4.26 13.24 -29.94
N SER A 27 -4.68 13.44 -31.19
CA SER A 27 -4.50 12.54 -32.33
C SER A 27 -5.43 11.32 -32.45
N SER A 28 -6.70 11.64 -32.71
CA SER A 28 -7.53 10.81 -33.61
C SER A 28 -6.85 10.61 -34.98
N ALA A 29 -6.89 9.37 -35.46
CA ALA A 29 -6.76 8.97 -36.87
C ALA A 29 -5.38 9.08 -37.55
N ARG A 30 -4.48 8.15 -37.22
CA ARG A 30 -3.43 7.53 -38.08
C ARG A 30 -2.54 6.74 -37.12
N THR A 31 -2.58 5.42 -37.02
CA THR A 31 -1.68 4.54 -37.80
C THR A 31 -1.98 3.07 -37.43
N LEU A 32 -3.22 2.64 -37.65
CA LEU A 32 -3.57 1.21 -37.73
C LEU A 32 -3.04 0.67 -39.08
N LYS A 33 -1.72 0.49 -39.22
CA LYS A 33 -1.14 -0.24 -40.37
C LYS A 33 0.31 -0.71 -40.27
N LYS A 34 0.93 -0.77 -39.08
CA LYS A 34 2.35 -1.17 -38.96
C LYS A 34 2.68 -2.28 -37.95
N ASN A 35 1.68 -3.03 -37.47
CA ASN A 35 1.92 -4.27 -36.70
C ASN A 35 1.71 -5.51 -37.58
N SER A 36 2.70 -5.78 -38.43
CA SER A 36 3.03 -7.14 -38.85
C SER A 36 4.52 -7.12 -39.17
N ASP A 37 5.29 -7.96 -38.48
CA ASP A 37 6.76 -8.12 -38.57
C ASP A 37 7.58 -7.30 -37.57
N LYS A 38 7.81 -7.87 -36.38
CA LYS A 38 9.15 -7.98 -35.78
C LYS A 38 9.14 -8.97 -34.61
N SER A 39 9.80 -10.10 -34.83
CA SER A 39 10.18 -11.06 -33.80
C SER A 39 11.28 -10.50 -32.90
N SER A 40 11.29 -10.99 -31.66
CA SER A 40 12.32 -10.91 -30.61
C SER A 40 13.72 -10.43 -31.01
N SER A 41 14.16 -9.32 -30.40
CA SER A 41 15.58 -9.05 -30.13
C SER A 41 15.69 -8.34 -28.78
N LEU A 42 16.27 -9.00 -27.77
CA LEU A 42 16.70 -8.33 -26.54
C LEU A 42 17.81 -7.34 -26.88
N SER A 43 17.63 -6.08 -26.51
CA SER A 43 18.69 -5.06 -26.59
C SER A 43 19.84 -5.43 -25.65
N PRO A 44 21.11 -5.17 -26.02
CA PRO A 44 22.25 -5.43 -25.14
C PRO A 44 22.22 -4.52 -23.90
N MET A 45 22.49 -5.10 -22.73
CA MET A 45 22.55 -4.43 -21.42
C MET A 45 23.60 -3.31 -21.42
N SER A 46 23.26 -2.15 -20.86
CA SER A 46 24.16 -0.99 -20.78
C SER A 46 25.41 -1.31 -19.94
N ASP A 47 26.53 -0.63 -20.21
CA ASP A 47 27.76 -0.84 -19.42
C ASP A 47 27.62 -0.31 -17.99
N ARG A 48 26.71 0.65 -17.75
CA ARG A 48 26.37 1.19 -16.43
C ARG A 48 25.55 0.18 -15.61
N GLU A 49 24.56 -0.46 -16.22
CA GLU A 49 23.80 -1.56 -15.61
C GLU A 49 24.69 -2.77 -15.26
N LYS A 50 25.63 -3.13 -16.14
CA LYS A 50 26.64 -4.15 -15.83
C LYS A 50 27.50 -3.77 -14.62
N ASN A 51 27.80 -2.47 -14.44
CA ASN A 51 28.59 -1.98 -13.31
C ASN A 51 27.78 -2.01 -12.00
N TYR A 52 26.50 -1.67 -12.03
CA TYR A 52 25.62 -1.78 -10.87
C TYR A 52 25.46 -3.23 -10.40
N ILE A 53 25.20 -4.15 -11.33
CA ILE A 53 25.15 -5.59 -11.05
C ILE A 53 26.47 -6.05 -10.43
N ARG A 54 27.61 -5.64 -11.01
CA ARG A 54 28.93 -5.98 -10.48
C ARG A 54 29.13 -5.44 -9.06
N ARG A 55 28.76 -4.19 -8.79
CA ARG A 55 28.91 -3.58 -7.46
C ARG A 55 28.03 -4.27 -6.41
N ALA A 56 26.82 -4.67 -6.79
CA ALA A 56 25.95 -5.45 -5.93
C ALA A 56 26.50 -6.84 -5.66
N GLU A 57 27.05 -7.50 -6.69
CA GLU A 57 27.77 -8.76 -6.52
C GLU A 57 28.97 -8.62 -5.56
N GLU A 58 29.75 -7.55 -5.66
CA GLU A 58 30.88 -7.29 -4.76
C GLU A 58 30.41 -7.10 -3.30
N ILE A 59 29.36 -6.29 -3.06
CA ILE A 59 28.78 -6.09 -1.71
C ILE A 59 28.23 -7.41 -1.16
N MET A 60 27.42 -8.11 -1.94
CA MET A 60 26.82 -9.39 -1.58
C MET A 60 27.90 -10.41 -1.22
N LEU A 61 28.87 -10.64 -2.12
CA LEU A 61 29.91 -11.67 -1.95
C LEU A 61 30.81 -11.38 -0.74
N SER A 62 31.07 -10.11 -0.42
CA SER A 62 31.90 -9.74 0.74
C SER A 62 31.35 -10.23 2.08
N LYS A 63 30.04 -10.49 2.16
CA LYS A 63 29.32 -10.92 3.37
C LYS A 63 28.68 -12.31 3.24
N SER A 64 28.85 -12.96 2.09
CA SER A 64 28.27 -14.26 1.79
C SER A 64 29.15 -15.38 2.33
N GLN A 65 28.53 -16.52 2.64
CA GLN A 65 29.20 -17.68 3.22
C GLN A 65 29.08 -18.86 2.25
N LYS A 66 30.15 -19.66 2.12
CA LYS A 66 30.18 -20.80 1.20
C LYS A 66 30.08 -22.11 1.95
N ASN A 67 29.40 -23.09 1.36
CA ASN A 67 29.26 -24.44 1.90
C ASN A 67 28.84 -24.46 3.38
N VAL A 68 27.84 -23.65 3.73
CA VAL A 68 27.32 -23.59 5.09
C VAL A 68 26.38 -24.76 5.30
N VAL A 69 26.60 -25.49 6.40
CA VAL A 69 25.61 -26.44 6.90
C VAL A 69 24.64 -25.68 7.78
N PHE A 70 23.34 -25.83 7.53
CA PHE A 70 22.32 -25.20 8.38
C PHE A 70 21.08 -26.07 8.50
N LYS A 71 20.35 -25.86 9.60
CA LYS A 71 19.10 -26.55 9.90
C LYS A 71 17.95 -25.56 9.98
N VAL A 72 16.82 -25.91 9.36
CA VAL A 72 15.56 -25.16 9.46
C VAL A 72 14.99 -25.37 10.85
N LEU A 73 14.85 -24.29 11.62
CA LEU A 73 14.14 -24.31 12.89
C LEU A 73 12.64 -24.15 12.71
N GLN A 74 12.26 -23.26 11.78
CA GLN A 74 10.88 -22.94 11.51
C GLN A 74 10.74 -22.47 10.06
N ALA A 75 9.94 -23.20 9.29
CA ALA A 75 9.48 -22.74 7.99
C ALA A 75 8.43 -21.63 8.16
N MET A 76 8.57 -20.53 7.42
CA MET A 76 7.65 -19.40 7.38
C MET A 76 7.19 -19.14 5.95
N GLU A 77 6.11 -18.38 5.78
CA GLU A 77 5.52 -18.13 4.44
C GLU A 77 6.53 -17.48 3.47
N ASP A 78 7.36 -16.56 3.97
CA ASP A 78 8.32 -15.74 3.21
C ASP A 78 9.81 -16.05 3.55
N GLY A 79 10.10 -17.27 3.99
CA GLY A 79 11.47 -17.73 4.25
C GLY A 79 11.56 -18.68 5.44
N CYS A 80 12.77 -19.06 5.80
CA CYS A 80 13.03 -19.99 6.90
C CYS A 80 13.93 -19.35 7.95
N LEU A 81 13.60 -19.57 9.22
CA LEU A 81 14.51 -19.28 10.32
C LEU A 81 15.44 -20.49 10.48
N CYS A 82 16.74 -20.26 10.34
CA CYS A 82 17.75 -21.32 10.32
C CYS A 82 18.86 -21.08 11.34
N ILE A 83 19.52 -22.16 11.75
CA ILE A 83 20.72 -22.12 12.57
C ILE A 83 21.89 -22.77 11.85
N GLU A 84 23.08 -22.22 12.05
CA GLU A 84 24.32 -22.76 11.54
C GLU A 84 24.70 -24.07 12.23
N GLY A 85 25.19 -25.02 11.45
CA GLY A 85 25.76 -26.29 11.89
C GLY A 85 27.22 -26.41 11.51
N VAL A 86 27.97 -27.18 12.30
CA VAL A 86 29.36 -27.52 12.04
C VAL A 86 29.48 -29.03 12.00
N TYR A 87 30.11 -29.57 10.95
CA TYR A 87 30.42 -30.98 10.88
C TYR A 87 31.67 -31.29 11.71
N ASP A 88 31.58 -32.31 12.55
CA ASP A 88 32.70 -32.83 13.33
C ASP A 88 33.23 -34.11 12.67
N GLU A 89 34.52 -34.12 12.32
CA GLU A 89 35.16 -35.25 11.66
C GLU A 89 35.47 -36.40 12.63
N GLU A 90 35.61 -36.14 13.94
CA GLU A 90 35.93 -37.19 14.93
C GLU A 90 34.70 -38.05 15.24
N ASP A 91 33.53 -37.42 15.33
CA ASP A 91 32.27 -38.07 15.68
C ASP A 91 31.35 -38.35 14.47
N GLU A 92 31.73 -37.91 13.27
CA GLU A 92 30.93 -37.97 12.02
C GLU A 92 29.52 -37.35 12.15
N GLU A 93 29.32 -36.39 13.06
CA GLU A 93 28.03 -35.74 13.35
C GLU A 93 28.04 -34.23 13.04
N ILE A 94 26.84 -33.64 12.89
CA ILE A 94 26.66 -32.19 12.73
C ILE A 94 26.14 -31.59 14.03
N TYR A 95 26.87 -30.63 14.58
CA TYR A 95 26.48 -29.90 15.77
C TYR A 95 25.91 -28.53 15.44
N PHE A 96 24.75 -28.23 16.01
CA PHE A 96 24.08 -26.94 15.87
C PHE A 96 24.13 -26.19 17.21
N THR A 97 24.75 -25.01 17.22
CA THR A 97 25.06 -24.30 18.48
C THR A 97 23.96 -23.34 18.92
N GLY A 98 22.99 -23.01 18.05
CA GLY A 98 21.88 -22.10 18.33
C GLY A 98 22.29 -20.64 18.59
N SER A 99 23.56 -20.30 18.38
CA SER A 99 24.13 -18.98 18.69
C SER A 99 24.02 -17.96 17.55
N VAL A 100 23.86 -18.45 16.31
CA VAL A 100 23.73 -17.64 15.09
C VAL A 100 22.45 -18.05 14.37
N PHE A 101 21.63 -17.07 14.01
CA PHE A 101 20.38 -17.28 13.28
C PHE A 101 20.42 -16.58 11.92
N PHE A 102 19.93 -17.28 10.92
CA PHE A 102 19.74 -16.79 9.56
C PHE A 102 18.26 -16.70 9.25
N TRP A 103 17.88 -15.66 8.52
CA TRP A 103 16.64 -15.71 7.75
C TRP A 103 17.02 -16.03 6.31
N ILE A 104 16.72 -17.25 5.87
CA ILE A 104 16.98 -17.67 4.50
C ILE A 104 15.71 -17.47 3.68
N ASP A 105 15.82 -16.71 2.61
CA ASP A 105 14.78 -16.59 1.59
C ASP A 105 14.71 -17.91 0.80
N ALA A 106 13.94 -18.84 1.37
CA ALA A 106 13.58 -20.12 0.79
C ALA A 106 12.06 -20.24 0.94
N THR A 107 11.35 -20.27 -0.18
CA THR A 107 9.89 -20.38 -0.16
C THR A 107 9.47 -21.67 0.54
N SER A 108 8.51 -21.60 1.47
CA SER A 108 7.93 -22.71 2.26
C SER A 108 7.46 -23.94 1.47
N ARG A 109 7.42 -23.87 0.13
CA ARG A 109 7.00 -24.96 -0.75
C ARG A 109 8.04 -26.08 -0.91
N TYR A 110 9.27 -25.89 -0.44
CA TYR A 110 10.37 -26.86 -0.63
C TYR A 110 11.21 -27.15 0.62
N THR A 111 10.79 -26.63 1.79
CA THR A 111 11.58 -26.73 3.03
C THR A 111 10.67 -27.06 4.20
N ALA A 112 11.00 -28.10 4.96
CA ALA A 112 10.29 -28.50 6.17
C ALA A 112 11.08 -28.15 7.44
N ASP A 113 10.40 -28.16 8.59
CA ASP A 113 11.06 -28.05 9.89
C ASP A 113 12.07 -29.20 10.07
N ASP A 114 13.18 -28.89 10.73
CA ASP A 114 14.33 -29.78 10.97
C ASP A 114 15.13 -30.22 9.73
N GLU A 115 14.78 -29.75 8.53
CA GLU A 115 15.54 -30.07 7.32
C GLU A 115 16.94 -29.44 7.33
N THR A 116 17.93 -30.21 6.87
CA THR A 116 19.35 -29.81 6.89
C THR A 116 19.87 -29.67 5.47
N PHE A 117 20.60 -28.59 5.23
CA PHE A 117 21.16 -28.28 3.92
C PHE A 117 22.65 -27.96 4.02
N LEU A 118 23.38 -28.29 2.95
CA LEU A 118 24.74 -27.81 2.69
C LEU A 118 24.70 -26.97 1.41
N LYS A 119 24.77 -25.65 1.53
CA LYS A 119 24.70 -24.72 0.39
C LYS A 119 25.51 -23.45 0.62
N ASP A 120 25.80 -22.75 -0.47
CA ASP A 120 26.24 -21.36 -0.41
C ASP A 120 25.05 -20.46 0.01
N LEU A 121 25.33 -19.50 0.88
CA LEU A 121 24.38 -18.52 1.39
C LEU A 121 24.81 -17.11 0.98
N TYR A 122 24.01 -16.49 0.13
CA TYR A 122 24.26 -15.15 -0.41
C TYR A 122 23.61 -14.08 0.47
N TRP A 123 24.41 -13.16 1.00
CA TRP A 123 23.92 -12.12 1.90
C TRP A 123 22.98 -11.16 1.18
N CYS A 124 21.80 -10.92 1.76
CA CYS A 124 20.75 -10.09 1.17
C CYS A 124 20.40 -8.87 2.02
N GLY A 125 20.91 -8.74 3.25
CA GLY A 125 20.55 -7.64 4.14
C GLY A 125 20.73 -7.99 5.62
N THR A 126 20.61 -6.98 6.47
CA THR A 126 20.62 -7.13 7.93
C THR A 126 19.37 -6.48 8.50
N TYR A 127 18.64 -7.22 9.34
CA TYR A 127 17.37 -6.79 9.91
C TYR A 127 17.48 -6.77 11.42
N SER A 128 16.91 -5.76 12.05
CA SER A 128 16.78 -5.70 13.51
C SER A 128 15.34 -5.91 13.92
N TYR A 129 15.14 -6.72 14.95
CA TYR A 129 13.85 -6.98 15.57
C TYR A 129 13.96 -6.89 17.09
N THR A 130 12.88 -6.49 17.75
CA THR A 130 12.82 -6.43 19.20
C THR A 130 12.22 -7.72 19.72
N THR A 131 12.91 -8.39 20.63
CA THR A 131 12.40 -9.61 21.26
C THR A 131 11.24 -9.30 22.21
N VAL A 132 10.49 -10.32 22.62
CA VAL A 132 9.42 -10.22 23.66
C VAL A 132 9.90 -9.72 25.03
N LYS A 133 11.20 -9.49 25.21
CA LYS A 133 11.83 -8.91 26.41
C LYS A 133 12.41 -7.50 26.16
N ASP A 134 11.95 -6.82 25.11
CA ASP A 134 12.41 -5.48 24.70
C ASP A 134 13.91 -5.35 24.42
N MET A 135 14.58 -6.47 24.13
CA MET A 135 15.97 -6.45 23.70
C MET A 135 16.05 -6.42 22.18
N PRO A 136 16.71 -5.42 21.56
CA PRO A 136 16.96 -5.42 20.13
C PRO A 136 17.91 -6.57 19.77
N LYS A 137 17.56 -7.27 18.71
CA LYS A 137 18.35 -8.35 18.11
C LYS A 137 18.48 -8.07 16.64
N THR A 138 19.60 -8.52 16.08
CA THR A 138 19.90 -8.37 14.66
C THR A 138 20.05 -9.75 14.05
N VAL A 139 19.38 -9.96 12.92
CA VAL A 139 19.48 -11.17 12.11
C VAL A 139 19.94 -10.80 10.72
N HIS A 140 20.74 -11.68 10.13
CA HIS A 140 21.20 -11.54 8.76
C HIS A 140 20.27 -12.33 7.83
N ARG A 141 19.86 -11.70 6.74
CA ARG A 141 19.07 -12.33 5.68
C ARG A 141 20.00 -12.86 4.60
N TYR A 142 19.74 -14.07 4.16
CA TYR A 142 20.47 -14.73 3.09
C TYR A 142 19.51 -15.31 2.05
N SER A 143 19.99 -15.58 0.85
CA SER A 143 19.29 -16.39 -0.15
C SER A 143 20.20 -17.50 -0.66
N SER A 144 19.61 -18.62 -1.05
CA SER A 144 20.33 -19.67 -1.77
C SER A 144 20.37 -19.42 -3.29
N ASP A 145 19.62 -18.42 -3.78
CA ASP A 145 19.63 -17.98 -5.17
C ASP A 145 20.50 -16.72 -5.31
N ARG A 146 21.59 -16.86 -6.07
CA ARG A 146 22.56 -15.78 -6.32
C ARG A 146 21.92 -14.62 -7.08
N ALA A 147 21.07 -14.88 -8.08
CA ALA A 147 20.48 -13.82 -8.88
C ALA A 147 19.47 -13.01 -8.06
N LEU A 148 18.67 -13.70 -7.24
CA LEU A 148 17.76 -13.05 -6.29
C LEU A 148 18.53 -12.21 -5.26
N ALA A 149 19.62 -12.74 -4.70
CA ALA A 149 20.44 -12.01 -3.74
C ALA A 149 21.07 -10.75 -4.35
N VAL A 150 21.55 -10.81 -5.59
CA VAL A 150 22.03 -9.63 -6.32
C VAL A 150 20.92 -8.60 -6.45
N SER A 151 19.72 -8.99 -6.88
CA SER A 151 18.58 -8.07 -7.00
C SER A 151 18.22 -7.42 -5.67
N LEU A 152 18.19 -8.18 -4.56
CA LEU A 152 17.89 -7.65 -3.23
C LEU A 152 18.98 -6.69 -2.72
N VAL A 153 20.25 -7.00 -2.97
CA VAL A 153 21.36 -6.11 -2.61
C VAL A 153 21.35 -4.84 -3.46
N ARG A 154 20.95 -4.92 -4.73
CA ARG A 154 20.79 -3.72 -5.54
C ARG A 154 19.72 -2.80 -4.97
N ILE A 155 18.59 -3.35 -4.51
CA ILE A 155 17.50 -2.59 -3.86
C ILE A 155 17.98 -1.97 -2.55
N ASN A 156 18.71 -2.71 -1.73
CA ASN A 156 19.12 -2.22 -0.42
C ASN A 156 20.23 -1.15 -0.44
N PHE A 157 20.86 -0.94 -1.61
CA PHE A 157 21.99 -0.03 -1.78
C PHE A 157 21.82 0.92 -2.97
N ASP A 158 20.60 1.01 -3.50
CA ASP A 158 20.24 1.88 -4.63
C ASP A 158 21.21 1.71 -5.83
N LEU A 159 21.55 0.45 -6.14
CA LEU A 159 22.44 0.10 -7.26
C LEU A 159 21.64 -0.16 -8.53
N PHE A 160 20.98 0.89 -8.99
CA PHE A 160 20.27 0.94 -10.26
C PHE A 160 20.59 2.27 -10.94
N ASP A 161 20.37 2.31 -12.25
CA ASP A 161 20.46 3.53 -13.03
C ASP A 161 19.34 4.48 -12.58
N GLU A 162 19.66 5.44 -11.72
CA GLU A 162 18.94 6.71 -11.65
C GLU A 162 19.46 7.54 -12.84
N GLU A 163 18.60 7.81 -13.83
CA GLU A 163 18.95 8.74 -14.90
C GLU A 163 18.93 10.16 -14.31
N ASP A 164 20.12 10.70 -14.02
CA ASP A 164 20.34 12.09 -13.65
C ASP A 164 20.12 12.99 -14.88
N GLU A 165 19.21 13.94 -14.74
CA GLU A 165 19.18 15.19 -15.51
C GLU A 165 20.49 15.96 -15.32
N GLU A 166 21.21 16.24 -16.41
CA GLU A 166 21.84 17.55 -16.74
C GLU A 166 22.78 17.39 -17.96
N ASP A 167 22.29 17.76 -19.15
CA ASP A 167 22.89 18.75 -20.07
C ASP A 167 22.38 18.57 -21.53
N ALA A 168 21.45 19.46 -21.90
CA ALA A 168 21.22 20.09 -23.21
C ALA A 168 20.92 19.26 -24.48
N ASP A 169 19.71 19.53 -25.00
CA ASP A 169 19.24 19.55 -26.39
C ASP A 169 18.96 18.20 -27.11
N ASP A 170 17.70 17.72 -27.08
CA ASP A 170 16.79 17.61 -28.25
C ASP A 170 15.49 16.86 -27.86
N ASP A 171 14.35 17.41 -28.26
CA ASP A 171 12.97 17.17 -27.79
C ASP A 171 12.41 15.73 -27.96
N SER A 172 12.02 15.07 -26.85
CA SER A 172 10.68 14.47 -26.64
C SER A 172 10.60 13.71 -25.31
N GLU A 173 9.99 14.33 -24.30
CA GLU A 173 9.65 13.75 -22.98
C GLU A 173 8.59 12.64 -23.11
N GLU A 174 8.87 11.44 -22.58
CA GLU A 174 7.83 10.51 -22.12
C GLU A 174 8.01 10.38 -20.59
N ASP A 175 7.13 11.05 -19.84
CA ASP A 175 7.08 11.05 -18.36
C ASP A 175 6.85 9.63 -17.80
N ASP A 176 7.85 9.05 -17.14
CA ASP A 176 7.66 7.84 -16.33
C ASP A 176 7.01 8.22 -14.99
N LEU A 177 5.68 8.10 -14.92
CA LEU A 177 4.88 8.33 -13.72
C LEU A 177 5.32 7.37 -12.58
N GLU A 178 5.65 7.88 -11.39
CA GLU A 178 5.99 7.06 -10.21
C GLU A 178 4.84 7.06 -9.18
N ILE A 179 4.45 5.90 -8.62
CA ILE A 179 3.46 5.86 -7.52
C ILE A 179 4.10 6.37 -6.22
N THR A 180 3.55 7.45 -5.68
CA THR A 180 4.09 8.13 -4.48
C THR A 180 3.26 7.94 -3.22
N GLY A 181 2.04 7.44 -3.36
CA GLY A 181 1.13 7.27 -2.23
C GLY A 181 -0.16 6.57 -2.59
N SER A 182 -0.89 6.15 -1.55
CA SER A 182 -2.20 5.55 -1.71
C SER A 182 -3.12 5.81 -0.51
N GLY A 183 -4.42 5.77 -0.77
CA GLY A 183 -5.47 5.93 0.23
C GLY A 183 -6.79 5.36 -0.25
N THR A 184 -7.85 5.57 0.51
CA THR A 184 -9.20 5.18 0.15
C THR A 184 -9.99 6.42 -0.28
N GLY A 185 -10.91 6.25 -1.21
CA GLY A 185 -11.95 7.22 -1.47
C GLY A 185 -13.29 6.55 -1.73
N PHE A 186 -14.35 7.35 -1.78
CA PHE A 186 -15.67 6.85 -2.12
C PHE A 186 -16.50 7.88 -2.88
N PHE A 187 -17.32 7.40 -3.81
CA PHE A 187 -18.19 8.25 -4.63
C PHE A 187 -19.34 8.82 -3.80
N VAL A 188 -19.55 10.13 -3.92
CA VAL A 188 -20.66 10.87 -3.30
C VAL A 188 -21.74 11.28 -4.29
N THR A 189 -21.48 11.13 -5.59
CA THR A 189 -22.45 11.38 -6.67
C THR A 189 -22.30 10.35 -7.79
N GLU A 190 -23.39 10.08 -8.51
CA GLU A 190 -23.38 9.16 -9.66
C GLU A 190 -22.45 9.62 -10.79
N ASN A 191 -22.27 10.93 -10.97
CA ASN A 191 -21.45 11.50 -12.04
C ASN A 191 -19.96 11.65 -11.65
N GLY A 192 -19.52 10.95 -10.61
CA GLY A 192 -18.10 10.71 -10.34
C GLY A 192 -17.37 11.72 -9.47
N TYR A 193 -18.08 12.50 -8.64
CA TYR A 193 -17.44 13.15 -7.50
C TYR A 193 -17.10 12.11 -6.43
N LEU A 194 -15.83 12.08 -6.02
CA LEU A 194 -15.27 11.15 -5.05
C LEU A 194 -14.60 11.93 -3.91
N LEU A 195 -14.90 11.54 -2.67
CA LEU A 195 -14.26 12.09 -1.48
C LEU A 195 -13.06 11.24 -1.08
N THR A 196 -12.01 11.90 -0.60
CA THR A 196 -10.87 11.30 0.08
C THR A 196 -10.27 12.33 1.05
N CYS A 197 -9.16 12.01 1.70
CA CYS A 197 -8.43 12.96 2.54
C CYS A 197 -7.47 13.82 1.74
N ARG A 198 -7.25 15.05 2.20
CA ARG A 198 -6.34 15.97 1.52
C ARG A 198 -4.91 15.43 1.53
N HIS A 199 -4.41 14.97 2.67
CA HIS A 199 -3.03 14.47 2.77
C HIS A 199 -2.76 13.24 1.87
N VAL A 200 -3.80 12.52 1.44
CA VAL A 200 -3.66 11.40 0.48
C VAL A 200 -3.25 11.92 -0.89
N VAL A 201 -3.75 13.09 -1.30
CA VAL A 201 -3.51 13.69 -2.63
C VAL A 201 -2.62 14.92 -2.58
N GLU A 202 -2.00 15.17 -1.43
CA GLU A 202 -1.07 16.28 -1.24
C GLU A 202 0.20 16.04 -2.06
N ASP A 203 0.65 17.09 -2.75
CA ASP A 203 1.82 17.07 -3.64
C ASP A 203 1.75 16.04 -4.79
N ALA A 204 0.58 15.48 -5.10
CA ALA A 204 0.41 14.57 -6.22
C ALA A 204 0.55 15.32 -7.56
N GLY A 205 1.42 14.84 -8.46
CA GLY A 205 1.49 15.29 -9.85
C GLY A 205 0.26 14.85 -10.65
N ALA A 206 -0.15 13.59 -10.46
CA ALA A 206 -1.40 13.05 -10.98
C ALA A 206 -2.10 12.15 -9.95
N VAL A 207 -3.41 11.99 -10.10
CA VAL A 207 -4.22 11.10 -9.25
C VAL A 207 -4.98 10.11 -10.11
N ALA A 208 -4.93 8.85 -9.71
CA ALA A 208 -5.71 7.76 -10.29
C ALA A 208 -6.59 7.12 -9.23
N VAL A 209 -7.70 6.52 -9.67
CA VAL A 209 -8.56 5.71 -8.83
C VAL A 209 -8.71 4.31 -9.42
N LEU A 210 -8.59 3.30 -8.57
CA LEU A 210 -8.81 1.90 -8.89
C LEU A 210 -10.12 1.45 -8.23
N LEU A 211 -11.07 1.02 -9.05
CA LEU A 211 -12.34 0.50 -8.59
C LEU A 211 -12.22 -0.96 -8.10
N PRO A 212 -13.18 -1.46 -7.30
CA PRO A 212 -13.20 -2.85 -6.83
C PRO A 212 -13.29 -3.90 -7.94
N ASP A 213 -13.69 -3.51 -9.15
CA ASP A 213 -13.72 -4.36 -10.35
C ASP A 213 -12.45 -4.22 -11.21
N GLU A 214 -11.38 -3.68 -10.62
CA GLU A 214 -10.05 -3.51 -11.21
C GLU A 214 -9.97 -2.47 -12.34
N GLN A 215 -11.03 -1.70 -12.58
CA GLN A 215 -11.00 -0.59 -13.52
C GLN A 215 -10.21 0.60 -12.97
N VAL A 216 -9.35 1.18 -13.80
CA VAL A 216 -8.52 2.35 -13.48
C VAL A 216 -9.08 3.58 -14.17
N HIS A 217 -9.20 4.67 -13.42
CA HIS A 217 -9.62 5.96 -13.96
C HIS A 217 -8.69 7.08 -13.50
N ALA A 218 -8.38 8.02 -14.40
CA ALA A 218 -7.76 9.28 -14.01
C ALA A 218 -8.75 10.12 -13.19
N ALA A 219 -8.24 10.81 -12.17
CA ALA A 219 -9.02 11.66 -11.29
C ALA A 219 -8.43 13.08 -11.26
N LYS A 220 -9.31 14.09 -11.30
CA LYS A 220 -8.93 15.50 -11.18
C LYS A 220 -9.24 15.99 -9.78
N ILE A 221 -8.30 16.69 -9.16
CA ILE A 221 -8.55 17.39 -7.89
C ILE A 221 -9.43 18.60 -8.20
N ILE A 222 -10.64 18.65 -7.62
CA ILE A 222 -11.59 19.76 -7.82
C ILE A 222 -11.48 20.77 -6.69
N HIS A 223 -11.38 20.28 -5.45
CA HIS A 223 -11.37 21.13 -4.27
C HIS A 223 -10.65 20.42 -3.12
N THR A 224 -9.96 21.18 -2.28
CA THR A 224 -9.24 20.66 -1.10
C THR A 224 -9.39 21.62 0.06
N ASP A 225 -9.49 21.10 1.27
CA ASP A 225 -9.54 21.86 2.51
C ASP A 225 -8.47 21.34 3.47
N LYS A 226 -7.55 22.22 3.86
CA LYS A 226 -6.44 21.89 4.76
C LYS A 226 -6.87 21.74 6.21
N GLU A 227 -7.85 22.52 6.65
CA GLU A 227 -8.31 22.49 8.05
C GLU A 227 -9.14 21.24 8.32
N LYS A 228 -9.95 20.81 7.35
CA LYS A 228 -10.80 19.62 7.46
C LYS A 228 -10.13 18.34 6.97
N ASP A 229 -8.95 18.45 6.36
CA ASP A 229 -8.23 17.34 5.72
C ASP A 229 -9.09 16.57 4.68
N LEU A 230 -9.80 17.31 3.83
CA LEU A 230 -10.68 16.74 2.81
C LEU A 230 -10.24 17.13 1.39
N ALA A 231 -10.38 16.20 0.46
CA ALA A 231 -10.24 16.44 -0.97
C ALA A 231 -11.45 15.88 -1.73
N LEU A 232 -11.90 16.65 -2.71
CA LEU A 232 -12.94 16.27 -3.66
C LEU A 232 -12.30 16.05 -5.02
N LEU A 233 -12.39 14.82 -5.51
CA LEU A 233 -11.90 14.43 -6.82
C LEU A 233 -13.07 14.30 -7.80
N LYS A 234 -12.78 14.46 -9.09
CA LYS A 234 -13.69 14.17 -10.19
C LYS A 234 -13.11 13.08 -11.08
N VAL A 235 -13.91 12.04 -11.26
CA VAL A 235 -13.64 10.89 -12.13
C VAL A 235 -14.71 10.86 -13.20
N ASP A 236 -14.33 10.63 -14.45
CA ASP A 236 -15.28 10.55 -15.56
C ASP A 236 -15.88 9.15 -15.67
N GLY A 237 -17.22 9.09 -15.73
CA GLY A 237 -17.99 7.85 -15.72
C GLY A 237 -19.29 7.97 -14.92
N THR A 238 -19.93 6.82 -14.74
CA THR A 238 -21.13 6.66 -13.90
C THR A 238 -20.81 5.68 -12.79
N PHE A 239 -21.00 6.09 -11.55
CA PHE A 239 -20.60 5.35 -10.36
C PHE A 239 -21.76 5.17 -9.40
N THR A 240 -21.63 4.24 -8.46
CA THR A 240 -22.59 4.10 -7.36
C THR A 240 -22.18 5.04 -6.24
N PRO A 241 -22.98 6.05 -5.87
CA PRO A 241 -22.66 6.89 -4.72
C PRO A 241 -23.13 6.27 -3.42
N VAL A 242 -22.45 6.64 -2.33
CA VAL A 242 -22.93 6.38 -0.98
C VAL A 242 -24.17 7.21 -0.66
N THR A 243 -24.95 6.75 0.32
CA THR A 243 -25.98 7.58 0.95
C THR A 243 -25.35 8.32 2.12
N ILE A 244 -25.38 9.64 2.08
CA ILE A 244 -24.92 10.48 3.19
C ILE A 244 -25.99 10.47 4.28
N GLY A 245 -25.60 9.99 5.46
CA GLY A 245 -26.38 10.13 6.67
C GLY A 245 -26.35 11.57 7.15
N ILE A 246 -27.49 12.05 7.65
CA ILE A 246 -27.57 13.23 8.51
C ILE A 246 -28.10 12.70 9.83
N PRO A 247 -27.26 12.10 10.69
CA PRO A 247 -27.77 11.49 11.90
C PRO A 247 -28.25 12.61 12.84
N ASP A 248 -29.52 12.57 13.25
CA ASP A 248 -30.08 13.58 14.14
C ASP A 248 -29.34 13.62 15.50
N GLU A 249 -28.77 12.49 15.95
CA GLU A 249 -27.82 12.46 17.08
C GLU A 249 -26.80 11.30 16.93
N VAL A 250 -25.55 11.64 16.64
CA VAL A 250 -24.41 10.74 16.84
C VAL A 250 -24.00 10.76 18.31
N GLN A 251 -23.84 9.59 18.94
CA GLN A 251 -23.51 9.46 20.36
C GLN A 251 -22.34 8.49 20.57
N PRO A 252 -21.52 8.67 21.63
CA PRO A 252 -20.53 7.69 22.03
C PRO A 252 -21.14 6.31 22.28
N GLY A 253 -20.40 5.24 21.95
CA GLY A 253 -20.85 3.85 22.04
C GLY A 253 -21.64 3.33 20.83
N LYS A 254 -21.98 4.19 19.86
CA LYS A 254 -22.60 3.76 18.61
C LYS A 254 -21.63 2.92 17.78
N THR A 255 -22.07 1.75 17.33
CA THR A 255 -21.30 0.86 16.46
C THR A 255 -21.12 1.48 15.08
N VAL A 256 -19.89 1.46 14.58
CA VAL A 256 -19.50 1.97 13.27
C VAL A 256 -18.64 0.95 12.53
N PHE A 257 -18.65 1.05 11.22
CA PHE A 257 -17.84 0.28 10.30
C PHE A 257 -16.97 1.22 9.50
N ALA A 258 -15.76 0.77 9.23
CA ALA A 258 -14.81 1.42 8.35
C ALA A 258 -14.51 0.48 7.18
N LEU A 259 -14.45 1.03 5.97
CA LEU A 259 -14.06 0.32 4.76
C LEU A 259 -12.89 1.05 4.10
N GLY A 260 -11.91 0.29 3.61
CA GLY A 260 -10.79 0.87 2.88
C GLY A 260 -9.81 -0.14 2.34
N TYR A 261 -8.68 0.36 1.87
CA TYR A 261 -7.58 -0.41 1.27
C TYR A 261 -6.34 -0.27 2.16
N PRO A 262 -6.28 -0.95 3.31
CA PRO A 262 -5.13 -0.83 4.19
C PRO A 262 -3.92 -1.52 3.57
N ASN A 263 -2.79 -0.80 3.48
CA ASN A 263 -1.52 -1.28 2.93
C ASN A 263 -1.70 -2.22 1.71
N PRO A 264 -2.26 -1.73 0.59
CA PRO A 264 -2.70 -2.58 -0.52
C PRO A 264 -1.55 -3.44 -1.09
N GLU A 265 -0.31 -2.96 -1.00
CA GLU A 265 0.90 -3.69 -1.40
C GLU A 265 1.15 -4.95 -0.55
N ILE A 266 0.74 -4.94 0.71
CA ILE A 266 0.94 -6.03 1.67
C ILE A 266 -0.32 -6.89 1.80
N GLN A 267 -1.50 -6.28 1.86
CA GLN A 267 -2.76 -6.97 2.16
C GLN A 267 -3.61 -7.24 0.91
N GLY A 268 -3.15 -6.81 -0.27
CA GLY A 268 -3.87 -6.93 -1.53
C GLY A 268 -4.98 -5.89 -1.73
N PHE A 269 -5.52 -5.87 -2.95
CA PHE A 269 -6.42 -4.81 -3.46
C PHE A 269 -7.91 -5.03 -3.18
N ALA A 270 -8.30 -6.11 -2.50
CA ALA A 270 -9.68 -6.24 -2.02
C ALA A 270 -9.93 -5.23 -0.88
N PRO A 271 -11.09 -4.58 -0.79
CA PRO A 271 -11.39 -3.68 0.34
C PRO A 271 -11.58 -4.47 1.64
N LYS A 272 -11.12 -3.91 2.76
CA LYS A 272 -11.18 -4.51 4.10
C LYS A 272 -12.18 -3.76 4.94
N VAL A 273 -12.99 -4.52 5.67
CA VAL A 273 -13.96 -3.99 6.63
C VAL A 273 -13.41 -4.13 8.04
N THR A 274 -13.55 -3.07 8.83
CA THR A 274 -13.27 -3.09 10.27
C THR A 274 -14.47 -2.54 11.03
N MET A 275 -14.63 -2.98 12.27
CA MET A 275 -15.75 -2.62 13.14
C MET A 275 -15.19 -1.97 14.41
N GLY A 276 -15.91 -0.99 14.92
CA GLY A 276 -15.65 -0.37 16.22
C GLY A 276 -16.85 0.44 16.70
N ILE A 277 -16.58 1.41 17.55
CA ILE A 277 -17.54 2.37 18.09
C ILE A 277 -17.03 3.80 17.94
N ILE A 278 -17.94 4.74 18.06
CA ILE A 278 -17.61 6.14 18.34
C ILE A 278 -17.22 6.24 19.81
N SER A 279 -15.95 6.55 20.06
CA SER A 279 -15.40 6.70 21.41
C SER A 279 -15.66 8.09 21.98
N ALA A 280 -15.58 9.12 21.15
CA ALA A 280 -15.84 10.51 21.54
C ALA A 280 -16.41 11.33 20.39
N LEU A 281 -17.13 12.40 20.73
CA LEU A 281 -17.69 13.36 19.76
C LEU A 281 -16.71 14.48 19.42
N THR A 282 -15.48 14.43 19.90
CA THR A 282 -14.41 15.35 19.56
C THR A 282 -13.15 14.58 19.21
N GLY A 283 -12.31 15.17 18.37
CA GLY A 283 -11.02 14.63 17.98
C GLY A 283 -9.91 15.00 18.96
N MET A 284 -8.67 14.89 18.48
CA MET A 284 -7.49 15.32 19.22
C MET A 284 -7.61 16.81 19.61
N HIS A 285 -7.24 17.16 20.84
CA HIS A 285 -7.36 18.52 21.38
C HIS A 285 -8.77 19.14 21.30
N ASP A 286 -9.81 18.33 21.49
CA ASP A 286 -11.21 18.75 21.44
C ASP A 286 -11.65 19.31 20.09
N ASP A 287 -11.03 18.87 18.98
CA ASP A 287 -11.43 19.23 17.63
C ASP A 287 -12.89 18.84 17.36
N GLU A 288 -13.75 19.84 17.19
CA GLU A 288 -15.18 19.68 16.96
C GLU A 288 -15.52 19.09 15.59
N ASN A 289 -14.59 19.08 14.64
CA ASN A 289 -14.82 18.53 13.30
C ASN A 289 -14.64 17.03 13.21
N ASN A 290 -14.16 16.38 14.29
CA ASN A 290 -13.75 14.98 14.28
C ASN A 290 -14.47 14.16 15.36
N TYR A 291 -14.73 12.89 15.05
CA TYR A 291 -15.00 11.83 16.02
C TYR A 291 -13.69 11.15 16.40
N GLN A 292 -13.59 10.69 17.65
CA GLN A 292 -12.66 9.62 18.00
C GLN A 292 -13.36 8.28 17.85
N ILE A 293 -12.71 7.31 17.22
CA ILE A 293 -13.20 5.94 17.01
C ILE A 293 -12.17 4.90 17.45
N ASP A 294 -12.64 3.71 17.81
CA ASP A 294 -11.78 2.58 18.19
C ASP A 294 -11.68 1.49 17.09
N ALA A 295 -12.40 1.69 15.97
CA ALA A 295 -12.33 0.82 14.80
C ALA A 295 -10.88 0.74 14.31
N ALA A 296 -10.42 -0.46 13.93
CA ALA A 296 -9.04 -0.64 13.49
C ALA A 296 -8.80 0.12 12.16
N VAL A 297 -7.94 1.14 12.21
CA VAL A 297 -7.52 1.94 11.06
C VAL A 297 -6.01 1.79 10.87
N GLN A 298 -5.59 1.52 9.63
CA GLN A 298 -4.19 1.39 9.21
C GLN A 298 -3.91 2.36 8.06
N PRO A 299 -2.64 2.64 7.71
CA PRO A 299 -2.32 3.40 6.51
C PRO A 299 -3.03 2.80 5.28
N GLY A 300 -3.57 3.66 4.43
CA GLY A 300 -4.40 3.27 3.28
C GLY A 300 -5.92 3.35 3.54
N ASN A 301 -6.39 3.34 4.80
CA ASN A 301 -7.81 3.57 5.10
C ASN A 301 -8.22 5.06 5.07
N SER A 302 -7.24 5.97 5.08
CA SER A 302 -7.46 7.42 5.01
C SER A 302 -8.28 7.79 3.78
N GLY A 303 -9.32 8.60 3.97
CA GLY A 303 -10.34 8.95 2.99
C GLY A 303 -11.49 7.94 2.85
N GLY A 304 -11.45 6.81 3.56
CA GLY A 304 -12.51 5.80 3.53
C GLY A 304 -13.78 6.18 4.31
N PRO A 305 -14.93 5.59 3.99
CA PRO A 305 -16.19 5.91 4.67
C PRO A 305 -16.26 5.26 6.06
N LEU A 306 -16.72 6.06 7.03
CA LEU A 306 -17.22 5.59 8.33
C LEU A 306 -18.75 5.54 8.26
N PHE A 307 -19.37 4.40 8.57
CA PHE A 307 -20.82 4.22 8.39
C PHE A 307 -21.47 3.38 9.49
N PHE A 308 -22.78 3.55 9.69
CA PHE A 308 -23.57 2.73 10.60
C PHE A 308 -24.03 1.41 9.96
N THR A 309 -24.57 0.50 10.76
CA THR A 309 -25.18 -0.76 10.27
C THR A 309 -26.29 -0.55 9.23
N SER A 310 -26.93 0.63 9.21
CA SER A 310 -27.92 1.01 8.20
C SER A 310 -27.33 1.27 6.81
N GLY A 311 -26.00 1.46 6.70
CA GLY A 311 -25.33 1.83 5.45
C GLY A 311 -25.28 3.33 5.17
N GLU A 312 -25.67 4.16 6.14
CA GLU A 312 -25.46 5.61 6.08
C GLU A 312 -24.03 5.96 6.44
N VAL A 313 -23.36 6.72 5.56
CA VAL A 313 -22.04 7.28 5.84
C VAL A 313 -22.19 8.44 6.82
N VAL A 314 -21.45 8.36 7.92
CA VAL A 314 -21.45 9.31 9.04
C VAL A 314 -20.11 10.00 9.25
N GLY A 315 -19.08 9.63 8.50
CA GLY A 315 -17.82 10.38 8.48
C GLY A 315 -16.83 9.87 7.44
N VAL A 316 -15.68 10.53 7.39
CA VAL A 316 -14.53 10.18 6.54
C VAL A 316 -13.35 9.87 7.45
N ILE A 317 -12.74 8.70 7.30
CA ILE A 317 -11.56 8.31 8.09
C ILE A 317 -10.40 9.23 7.69
N SER A 318 -9.83 10.01 8.61
CA SER A 318 -8.69 10.90 8.31
C SER A 318 -7.37 10.18 8.56
N ALA A 319 -7.06 9.88 9.82
CA ALA A 319 -5.88 9.12 10.16
C ALA A 319 -5.96 8.58 11.59
N ARG A 320 -5.03 7.67 11.88
CA ARG A 320 -4.65 7.30 13.25
C ARG A 320 -3.70 8.35 13.82
N VAL A 321 -3.62 8.46 15.15
CA VAL A 321 -2.55 9.24 15.79
C VAL A 321 -1.20 8.74 15.26
N ASN A 322 -0.25 9.66 14.99
CA ASN A 322 1.12 9.27 14.65
C ASN A 322 1.73 8.52 15.85
N ASP A 323 2.00 7.22 15.67
CA ASP A 323 2.50 6.34 16.72
C ASP A 323 3.81 6.84 17.33
N GLY A 324 4.69 7.47 16.53
CA GLY A 324 5.95 8.06 16.98
C GLY A 324 5.73 9.26 17.89
N TYR A 325 4.86 10.19 17.48
CA TYR A 325 4.48 11.34 18.31
C TYR A 325 3.82 10.92 19.63
N TYR A 326 2.91 9.95 19.57
CA TYR A 326 2.22 9.45 20.77
C TYR A 326 3.17 8.69 21.70
N ALA A 327 4.09 7.90 21.14
CA ALA A 327 5.11 7.19 21.90
C ALA A 327 6.10 8.15 22.58
N GLU A 328 6.51 9.23 21.90
CA GLU A 328 7.36 10.27 22.48
C GLU A 328 6.66 10.99 23.64
N ALA A 329 5.38 11.33 23.48
CA ALA A 329 4.62 12.06 24.50
C ALA A 329 4.21 11.20 25.70
N THR A 330 3.92 9.91 25.50
CA THR A 330 3.28 9.05 26.52
C THR A 330 4.12 7.85 26.96
N GLY A 331 5.18 7.51 26.23
CA GLY A 331 5.97 6.30 26.45
C GLY A 331 5.26 5.01 26.02
N SER A 332 4.19 5.09 25.22
CA SER A 332 3.41 3.94 24.74
C SER A 332 2.90 4.18 23.33
N ILE A 333 2.64 3.11 22.56
CA ILE A 333 2.05 3.22 21.21
C ILE A 333 0.54 3.41 21.35
N ALA A 334 -0.03 4.31 20.53
CA ALA A 334 -1.47 4.51 20.49
C ALA A 334 -2.17 3.22 20.03
N GLN A 335 -3.07 2.69 20.85
CA GLN A 335 -3.89 1.54 20.49
C GLN A 335 -5.36 1.96 20.46
N LYS A 336 -6.02 1.74 19.32
CA LYS A 336 -7.44 2.05 19.11
C LYS A 336 -7.79 3.53 19.31
N ILE A 337 -6.90 4.44 18.92
CA ILE A 337 -7.12 5.89 18.91
C ILE A 337 -7.04 6.35 17.46
N ASN A 338 -8.19 6.45 16.81
CA ASN A 338 -8.32 6.84 15.42
C ASN A 338 -9.35 7.96 15.28
N TYR A 339 -9.27 8.72 14.19
CA TYR A 339 -10.15 9.86 13.97
C TYR A 339 -10.88 9.78 12.63
N ALA A 340 -12.10 10.31 12.63
CA ALA A 340 -12.90 10.48 11.43
C ALA A 340 -13.56 11.87 11.40
N VAL A 341 -13.47 12.53 10.25
CA VAL A 341 -14.12 13.80 9.97
C VAL A 341 -15.64 13.61 9.95
N LYS A 342 -16.36 14.44 10.71
CA LYS A 342 -17.82 14.35 10.84
C LYS A 342 -18.53 14.77 9.57
N MET A 343 -19.73 14.23 9.33
CA MET A 343 -20.52 14.63 8.15
C MET A 343 -20.88 16.12 8.13
N GLU A 344 -20.98 16.80 9.27
CA GLU A 344 -21.23 18.25 9.29
C GLU A 344 -20.09 19.02 8.63
N ALA A 345 -18.84 18.65 8.95
CA ALA A 345 -17.65 19.22 8.33
C ALA A 345 -17.57 18.85 6.84
N VAL A 346 -17.85 17.59 6.49
CA VAL A 346 -17.89 17.12 5.09
C VAL A 346 -18.97 17.84 4.28
N LEU A 347 -20.16 18.06 4.86
CA LEU A 347 -21.24 18.79 4.19
C LEU A 347 -20.91 20.27 4.04
N SER A 348 -20.22 20.87 5.01
CA SER A 348 -19.70 22.24 4.87
C SER A 348 -18.72 22.34 3.71
N PHE A 349 -17.76 21.43 3.63
CA PHE A 349 -16.80 21.32 2.55
C PHE A 349 -17.49 21.13 1.18
N LEU A 350 -18.42 20.18 1.09
CA LEU A 350 -19.13 19.92 -0.17
C LEU A 350 -20.00 21.09 -0.63
N ARG A 351 -20.48 21.97 0.26
CA ARG A 351 -21.25 23.17 -0.14
C ARG A 351 -20.44 24.15 -0.97
N GLU A 352 -19.11 24.13 -0.83
CA GLU A 352 -18.19 24.97 -1.60
C GLU A 352 -18.08 24.50 -3.06
N GLU A 353 -18.53 23.27 -3.36
CA GLU A 353 -18.70 22.75 -4.72
C GLU A 353 -20.17 22.44 -5.04
N PRO A 354 -20.96 23.45 -5.48
CA PRO A 354 -22.39 23.29 -5.72
C PRO A 354 -22.75 22.21 -6.74
N ALA A 355 -21.86 21.89 -7.69
CA ALA A 355 -22.12 20.86 -8.69
C ALA A 355 -22.17 19.46 -8.08
N ALA A 356 -21.34 19.20 -7.07
CA ALA A 356 -21.38 17.99 -6.26
C ALA A 356 -22.52 18.05 -5.22
N PHE A 357 -22.62 19.15 -4.47
CA PHE A 357 -23.56 19.26 -3.34
C PHE A 357 -25.03 19.02 -3.69
N ARG A 358 -25.46 19.47 -4.87
CA ARG A 358 -26.85 19.33 -5.36
C ARG A 358 -27.21 17.90 -5.75
N ARG A 359 -26.20 17.03 -5.98
CA ARG A 359 -26.37 15.65 -6.45
C ARG A 359 -26.14 14.60 -5.37
N LEU A 360 -25.87 15.03 -4.14
CA LEU A 360 -25.68 14.13 -3.01
C LEU A 360 -26.94 13.32 -2.76
N LYS A 361 -26.79 12.01 -2.64
CA LYS A 361 -27.85 11.13 -2.15
C LYS A 361 -27.90 11.25 -0.64
N ARG A 362 -29.00 11.81 -0.12
CA ARG A 362 -29.22 12.03 1.33
C ARG A 362 -30.42 11.22 1.81
N GLY A 363 -30.39 10.84 3.09
CA GLY A 363 -31.51 10.21 3.76
C GLY A 363 -31.10 8.91 4.43
N THR A 364 -32.08 8.09 4.77
CA THR A 364 -31.83 6.80 5.39
C THR A 364 -31.48 5.75 4.34
N SER A 365 -30.40 5.01 4.60
CA SER A 365 -30.00 3.89 3.74
C SER A 365 -30.94 2.71 3.97
N SER A 366 -31.25 1.97 2.90
CA SER A 366 -32.24 0.89 2.91
C SER A 366 -31.63 -0.49 3.20
N ALA A 367 -30.40 -0.55 3.73
CA ALA A 367 -29.74 -1.83 3.98
C ALA A 367 -30.50 -2.61 5.06
N SER A 368 -30.87 -3.85 4.75
CA SER A 368 -31.61 -4.71 5.67
C SER A 368 -30.70 -5.44 6.67
N SER A 369 -29.40 -5.47 6.41
CA SER A 369 -28.37 -6.05 7.28
C SER A 369 -27.03 -5.33 7.15
N GLN A 370 -26.12 -5.63 8.09
CA GLN A 370 -24.73 -5.16 8.07
C GLN A 370 -23.99 -5.60 6.79
N GLU A 371 -24.15 -6.85 6.36
CA GLU A 371 -23.52 -7.39 5.16
C GLU A 371 -24.02 -6.69 3.89
N GLU A 372 -25.31 -6.33 3.87
CA GLU A 372 -25.87 -5.54 2.79
C GLU A 372 -25.31 -4.12 2.78
N ALA A 373 -25.20 -3.46 3.93
CA ALA A 373 -24.58 -2.15 4.06
C ALA A 373 -23.12 -2.18 3.55
N VAL A 374 -22.33 -3.15 4.01
CA VAL A 374 -20.94 -3.35 3.53
C VAL A 374 -20.91 -3.54 2.02
N ARG A 375 -21.76 -4.42 1.47
CA ARG A 375 -21.80 -4.68 0.02
C ARG A 375 -22.17 -3.43 -0.79
N GLN A 376 -23.12 -2.63 -0.31
CA GLN A 376 -23.55 -1.40 -0.98
C GLN A 376 -22.43 -0.35 -0.96
N ILE A 377 -21.80 -0.13 0.19
CA ILE A 377 -20.70 0.83 0.33
C ILE A 377 -19.47 0.38 -0.47
N THR A 378 -19.12 -0.91 -0.48
CA THR A 378 -18.02 -1.46 -1.30
C THR A 378 -18.12 -1.09 -2.78
N ARG A 379 -19.33 -1.03 -3.36
CA ARG A 379 -19.54 -0.61 -4.77
C ARG A 379 -19.24 0.86 -5.04
N SER A 380 -19.16 1.66 -3.98
CA SER A 380 -18.90 3.08 -4.02
C SER A 380 -17.45 3.41 -3.69
N LEU A 381 -16.65 2.44 -3.23
CA LEU A 381 -15.24 2.63 -2.87
C LEU A 381 -14.35 2.70 -4.11
N ALA A 382 -13.21 3.38 -3.96
CA ALA A 382 -12.08 3.27 -4.85
C ALA A 382 -10.77 3.38 -4.05
N LEU A 383 -9.72 2.70 -4.50
CA LEU A 383 -8.36 2.94 -4.05
C LEU A 383 -7.86 4.18 -4.78
N VAL A 384 -7.45 5.19 -4.04
CA VAL A 384 -6.81 6.41 -4.57
C VAL A 384 -5.31 6.16 -4.63
N VAL A 385 -4.70 6.45 -5.77
CA VAL A 385 -3.27 6.32 -5.99
C VAL A 385 -2.75 7.67 -6.49
N THR A 386 -1.66 8.15 -5.89
CA THR A 386 -0.98 9.37 -6.32
C THR A 386 0.27 9.04 -7.09
N LEU A 387 0.55 9.90 -8.08
CA LEU A 387 1.67 9.75 -8.99
C LEU A 387 2.47 11.05 -9.01
N LYS A 388 3.79 10.96 -9.19
CA LYS A 388 4.62 12.11 -9.52
C LYS A 388 5.28 11.92 -10.87
#